data_AF-H1VR45-F1
#
_entry.id   AF-H1VR45-F1
#
_cell.length_a   1.000
_cell.length_b   1.000
_cell.length_c   1.000
_cell.angle_alpha   90.00
_cell.angle_beta   90.00
_cell.angle_gamma   90.00
#
_symmetry.space_group_name_H-M   'P 1'
#
loop_
_entity.id
_entity.type
_entity.pdbx_description
1 polymer ?
#
loop_
_entity_poly.entity_id
_entity_poly.type
_entity_poly.pdbx_seq_one_letter_code
_entity_poly.pdbx_strand_id
1 'polypeptide(L)'
;MRRLFRLSALLTAPWVLLSLASAAELPLTRRDLQPLPLTVHDRYIVDSKNATVAMVGVNWAGHERAMIPEGLQYQSVEHIVRRIAETGFNSVRLTFASEMVDDIVERGGDVTLKATLQNALGPENGTAVMGQIIRNNPAFGEGTKRLEVWDAVAAELARQKLYLHLDNHVSKAGWCCNPYDGNGWFGDTNFNTSNWVRSLSFMAEHGKAANWPSFSSIGLRNELRDPFSGSPPASLENTTWTTWKTRMRPHLRL
;
A
#
# COMPACT_ATOMS: atom_id res chain seq x y z
N MET A 1 15.67 92.83 1.34
CA MET A 1 16.29 91.59 1.87
C MET A 1 15.15 90.63 2.18
N ARG A 2 15.00 89.38 1.72
CA ARG A 2 15.83 88.37 1.05
C ARG A 2 14.90 87.56 0.13
N ARG A 3 15.40 87.12 -1.02
CA ARG A 3 14.73 86.16 -1.92
C ARG A 3 14.78 84.76 -1.29
N LEU A 4 13.70 83.98 -1.37
CA LEU A 4 13.68 82.55 -1.08
C LEU A 4 13.24 81.79 -2.33
N PHE A 5 14.20 81.10 -2.94
CA PHE A 5 13.99 80.10 -3.99
C PHE A 5 13.43 78.82 -3.35
N ARG A 6 12.35 78.27 -3.92
CA ARG A 6 11.91 76.90 -3.64
C ARG A 6 12.60 75.96 -4.65
N LEU A 7 13.48 75.09 -4.17
CA LEU A 7 13.93 73.91 -4.93
C LEU A 7 12.95 72.76 -4.64
N SER A 8 12.31 72.25 -5.69
CA SER A 8 11.57 70.99 -5.66
C SER A 8 12.56 69.86 -5.94
N ALA A 9 12.83 69.01 -4.94
CA ALA A 9 13.61 67.80 -5.14
C ALA A 9 12.70 66.68 -5.67
N LEU A 10 12.95 66.24 -6.91
CA LEU A 10 12.36 65.04 -7.49
C LEU A 10 13.07 63.81 -6.91
N LEU A 11 12.38 63.08 -6.04
CA LEU A 11 12.79 61.76 -5.57
C LEU A 11 12.45 60.72 -6.65
N THR A 12 13.46 60.29 -7.41
CA THR A 12 13.35 59.13 -8.30
C THR A 12 13.54 57.85 -7.50
N ALA A 13 12.44 57.14 -7.20
CA ALA A 13 12.52 55.80 -6.62
C ALA A 13 12.98 54.80 -7.69
N PRO A 14 13.99 53.96 -7.44
CA PRO A 14 14.38 52.92 -8.39
C PRO A 14 13.34 51.80 -8.36
N TRP A 15 12.73 51.55 -9.50
CA TRP A 15 11.80 50.44 -9.70
C TRP A 15 12.61 49.15 -9.69
N VAL A 16 12.62 48.46 -8.55
CA VAL A 16 13.11 47.09 -8.46
C VAL A 16 12.06 46.20 -9.13
N LEU A 17 12.29 45.87 -10.40
CA LEU A 17 11.54 44.83 -11.10
C LEU A 17 11.88 43.49 -10.44
N LEU A 18 11.05 43.05 -9.48
CA LEU A 18 11.02 41.65 -9.10
C LEU A 18 10.54 40.86 -10.33
N SER A 19 11.49 40.24 -11.03
CA SER A 19 11.21 39.14 -11.94
C SER A 19 10.51 38.06 -11.11
N LEU A 20 9.19 37.97 -11.23
CA LEU A 20 8.46 36.76 -10.89
C LEU A 20 8.91 35.71 -11.90
N ALA A 21 9.98 35.01 -11.58
CA ALA A 21 10.30 33.76 -12.26
C ALA A 21 9.09 32.85 -12.02
N SER A 22 8.21 32.75 -13.02
CA SER A 22 7.21 31.71 -13.06
C SER A 22 7.98 30.41 -12.96
N ALA A 23 7.88 29.73 -11.81
CA ALA A 23 8.32 28.35 -11.71
C ALA A 23 7.48 27.58 -12.71
N ALA A 24 8.02 27.36 -13.90
CA ALA A 24 7.45 26.40 -14.81
C ALA A 24 7.45 25.08 -14.04
N GLU A 25 6.27 24.55 -13.75
CA GLU A 25 6.15 23.17 -13.32
C GLU A 25 6.82 22.34 -14.41
N LEU A 26 8.02 21.83 -14.11
CA LEU A 26 8.62 20.83 -14.97
C LEU A 26 7.56 19.74 -15.09
N PRO A 27 7.16 19.34 -16.32
CA PRO A 27 6.31 18.19 -16.47
C PRO A 27 6.98 17.07 -15.68
N LEU A 28 6.24 16.43 -14.77
CA LEU A 28 6.70 15.21 -14.12
C LEU A 28 6.93 14.19 -15.23
N THR A 29 8.13 14.22 -15.83
CA THR A 29 8.56 13.20 -16.76
C THR A 29 8.56 11.92 -15.96
N ARG A 30 7.64 11.02 -16.33
CA ARG A 30 7.42 9.76 -15.65
C ARG A 30 8.74 9.00 -15.59
N ARG A 31 9.38 9.02 -14.43
CA ARG A 31 10.69 8.40 -14.20
C ARG A 31 10.59 6.92 -14.55
N ASP A 32 11.64 6.40 -15.17
CA ASP A 32 11.77 4.96 -15.33
C ASP A 32 11.86 4.30 -13.96
N LEU A 33 11.17 3.16 -13.80
CA LEU A 33 11.28 2.38 -12.59
C LEU A 33 12.68 1.77 -12.56
N GLN A 34 13.41 2.01 -11.47
CA GLN A 34 14.73 1.42 -11.30
C GLN A 34 14.63 -0.11 -11.23
N PRO A 35 15.62 -0.85 -11.75
CA PRO A 35 15.50 -2.30 -11.89
C PRO A 35 15.59 -3.03 -10.55
N LEU A 36 14.74 -4.05 -10.38
CA LEU A 36 14.85 -5.02 -9.29
C LEU A 36 16.05 -5.99 -9.51
N PRO A 37 16.52 -6.71 -8.48
CA PRO A 37 16.08 -6.63 -7.08
C PRO A 37 16.54 -5.38 -6.31
N LEU A 38 15.69 -5.01 -5.36
CA LEU A 38 15.95 -4.25 -4.13
C LEU A 38 17.13 -4.79 -3.32
N THR A 39 18.20 -4.03 -3.04
CA THR A 39 19.15 -4.40 -1.98
C THR A 39 19.46 -3.24 -1.05
N VAL A 40 20.14 -3.51 0.07
CA VAL A 40 20.51 -2.49 1.07
C VAL A 40 22.02 -2.39 1.17
N HIS A 41 22.54 -1.17 1.13
CA HIS A 41 23.94 -0.85 1.41
C HIS A 41 23.99 0.25 2.47
N ASP A 42 24.39 -0.13 3.70
CA ASP A 42 24.29 0.71 4.90
C ASP A 42 22.84 1.20 5.10
N ARG A 43 22.59 2.51 5.05
CA ARG A 43 21.26 3.11 5.21
C ARG A 43 20.49 3.26 3.89
N TYR A 44 21.08 2.90 2.76
CA TYR A 44 20.51 3.16 1.44
C TYR A 44 19.88 1.91 0.85
N ILE A 45 18.72 2.09 0.22
CA ILE A 45 18.16 1.13 -0.72
C ILE A 45 18.83 1.41 -2.07
N VAL A 46 19.34 0.36 -2.73
CA VAL A 46 19.98 0.46 -4.04
C VAL A 46 19.39 -0.56 -5.00
N ASP A 47 19.26 -0.16 -6.26
CA ASP A 47 18.79 -1.04 -7.34
C ASP A 47 19.85 -2.03 -7.80
N SER A 48 19.51 -2.92 -8.74
CA SER A 48 20.44 -3.92 -9.27
C SER A 48 21.61 -3.36 -10.09
N LYS A 49 21.64 -2.04 -10.32
CA LYS A 49 22.74 -1.30 -10.94
C LYS A 49 23.51 -0.44 -9.92
N ASN A 50 23.28 -0.65 -8.63
CA ASN A 50 23.86 0.09 -7.50
C ASN A 50 23.48 1.58 -7.43
N ALA A 51 22.43 2.02 -8.12
CA ALA A 51 21.92 3.39 -7.96
C ALA A 51 20.98 3.46 -6.75
N THR A 52 21.10 4.51 -5.95
CA THR A 52 20.22 4.73 -4.78
C THR A 52 18.78 4.93 -5.22
N VAL A 53 17.86 4.30 -4.49
CA VAL A 53 16.41 4.36 -4.71
C VAL A 53 15.79 5.09 -3.52
N ALA A 54 15.19 6.25 -3.78
CA ALA A 54 14.34 6.92 -2.79
C ALA A 54 12.91 6.40 -2.95
N MET A 55 12.42 5.63 -1.99
CA MET A 55 11.03 5.15 -1.99
C MET A 55 10.10 6.28 -1.56
N VAL A 56 9.27 6.75 -2.48
CA VAL A 56 8.26 7.79 -2.27
C VAL A 56 6.91 7.18 -2.61
N GLY A 57 6.17 6.75 -1.58
CA GLY A 57 5.02 5.90 -1.77
C GLY A 57 3.71 6.41 -1.17
N VAL A 58 2.63 5.74 -1.55
CA VAL A 58 1.27 5.91 -1.03
C VAL A 58 0.75 4.57 -0.49
N ASN A 59 -0.22 4.61 0.41
CA ASN A 59 -0.92 3.41 0.89
C ASN A 59 -2.17 3.15 0.04
N TRP A 60 -2.39 1.89 -0.34
CA TRP A 60 -3.64 1.44 -0.93
C TRP A 60 -4.20 0.30 -0.07
N ALA A 61 -5.41 0.51 0.48
CA ALA A 61 -6.08 -0.45 1.31
C ALA A 61 -6.56 -1.66 0.50
N GLY A 62 -6.15 -2.87 0.88
CA GLY A 62 -6.67 -4.13 0.35
C GLY A 62 -6.96 -5.19 1.43
N HIS A 63 -6.79 -4.83 2.70
CA HIS A 63 -6.96 -5.69 3.87
C HIS A 63 -8.36 -5.58 4.52
N GLU A 64 -9.22 -4.73 3.97
CA GLU A 64 -10.60 -4.56 4.44
C GLU A 64 -11.45 -5.81 4.16
N ARG A 65 -12.70 -5.83 4.61
CA ARG A 65 -13.54 -7.05 4.61
C ARG A 65 -13.71 -7.74 3.25
N ALA A 66 -13.64 -7.00 2.15
CA ALA A 66 -13.70 -7.56 0.79
C ALA A 66 -12.36 -8.15 0.31
N MET A 67 -11.25 -7.87 1.02
CA MET A 67 -9.91 -8.39 0.76
C MET A 67 -9.44 -8.23 -0.70
N ILE A 68 -9.91 -7.16 -1.34
CA ILE A 68 -9.48 -6.68 -2.64
C ILE A 68 -9.08 -5.20 -2.50
N PRO A 69 -8.20 -4.67 -3.36
CA PRO A 69 -7.84 -3.26 -3.32
C PRO A 69 -9.09 -2.36 -3.46
N GLU A 70 -9.24 -1.42 -2.53
CA GLU A 70 -10.42 -0.56 -2.40
C GLU A 70 -10.54 0.45 -3.56
N GLY A 71 -11.76 0.93 -3.82
CA GLY A 71 -12.01 2.01 -4.78
C GLY A 71 -12.35 1.55 -6.21
N LEU A 72 -12.28 0.25 -6.50
CA LEU A 72 -12.56 -0.32 -7.84
C LEU A 72 -14.02 -0.12 -8.29
N GLN A 73 -14.94 0.12 -7.36
CA GLN A 73 -16.33 0.49 -7.64
C GLN A 73 -16.47 1.92 -8.18
N TYR A 74 -15.46 2.77 -7.99
CA TYR A 74 -15.46 4.15 -8.45
C TYR A 74 -14.62 4.35 -9.71
N GLN A 75 -13.49 3.64 -9.84
CA GLN A 75 -12.54 3.81 -10.95
C GLN A 75 -11.90 2.49 -11.36
N SER A 76 -11.36 2.42 -12.58
CA SER A 76 -10.60 1.26 -13.04
C SER A 76 -9.26 1.15 -12.31
N VAL A 77 -8.67 -0.06 -12.27
CA VAL A 77 -7.30 -0.26 -11.77
C VAL A 77 -6.33 0.69 -12.48
N GLU A 78 -6.41 0.76 -13.82
CA GLU A 78 -5.57 1.66 -14.62
C GLU A 78 -5.72 3.13 -14.21
N HIS A 79 -6.95 3.59 -13.99
CA HIS A 79 -7.17 4.98 -13.63
C HIS A 79 -6.57 5.29 -12.25
N ILE A 80 -6.81 4.45 -11.24
CA ILE A 80 -6.28 4.64 -9.89
C ILE A 80 -4.75 4.69 -9.91
N VAL A 81 -4.13 3.69 -10.55
CA VAL A 81 -2.67 3.59 -10.65
C VAL A 81 -2.09 4.77 -11.43
N ARG A 82 -2.77 5.26 -12.48
CA ARG A 82 -2.36 6.45 -13.22
C ARG A 82 -2.34 7.69 -12.34
N ARG A 83 -3.40 7.92 -11.55
CA ARG A 83 -3.48 9.07 -10.64
C ARG A 83 -2.38 9.04 -9.58
N ILE A 84 -2.05 7.86 -9.05
CA ILE A 84 -0.92 7.68 -8.13
C ILE A 84 0.40 8.09 -8.82
N ALA A 85 0.65 7.58 -10.03
CA ALA A 85 1.87 7.88 -10.77
C ALA A 85 1.99 9.37 -11.16
N GLU A 86 0.89 10.01 -11.58
CA GLU A 86 0.85 11.44 -11.93
C GLU A 86 1.13 12.36 -10.73
N THR A 87 0.90 11.88 -9.50
CA THR A 87 1.23 12.61 -8.27
C THR A 87 2.74 12.62 -7.98
N GLY A 88 3.52 11.77 -8.66
CA GLY A 88 4.97 11.66 -8.48
C GLY A 88 5.41 10.58 -7.49
N PHE A 89 4.50 9.74 -6.99
CA PHE A 89 4.87 8.54 -6.23
C PHE A 89 5.55 7.52 -7.15
N ASN A 90 6.48 6.73 -6.59
CA ASN A 90 7.15 5.62 -7.27
C ASN A 90 6.87 4.26 -6.62
N SER A 91 6.07 4.20 -5.56
CA SER A 91 5.72 2.96 -4.86
C SER A 91 4.31 2.98 -4.29
N VAL A 92 3.69 1.81 -4.20
CA VAL A 92 2.43 1.60 -3.49
C VAL A 92 2.65 0.55 -2.39
N ARG A 93 2.37 0.95 -1.14
CA ARG A 93 2.18 0.03 -0.01
C ARG A 93 0.77 -0.55 -0.12
N LEU A 94 0.68 -1.77 -0.66
CA LEU A 94 -0.58 -2.49 -0.83
C LEU A 94 -0.79 -3.46 0.34
N THR A 95 -1.78 -3.14 1.14
CA THR A 95 -2.03 -3.81 2.42
C THR A 95 -2.92 -5.03 2.24
N PHE A 96 -2.60 -6.17 2.87
CA PHE A 96 -3.41 -7.40 2.83
C PHE A 96 -3.70 -7.93 4.23
N ALA A 97 -4.78 -8.73 4.34
CA ALA A 97 -5.14 -9.46 5.55
C ALA A 97 -4.70 -10.93 5.45
N SER A 98 -4.17 -11.52 6.53
CA SER A 98 -3.84 -12.96 6.55
C SER A 98 -5.08 -13.83 6.30
N GLU A 99 -6.26 -13.38 6.72
CA GLU A 99 -7.55 -14.04 6.46
C GLU A 99 -7.79 -14.38 4.99
N MET A 100 -7.31 -13.56 4.05
CA MET A 100 -7.44 -13.85 2.63
C MET A 100 -6.75 -15.18 2.28
N VAL A 101 -5.53 -15.37 2.78
CA VAL A 101 -4.75 -16.59 2.57
C VAL A 101 -5.34 -17.76 3.35
N ASP A 102 -5.80 -17.52 4.58
CA ASP A 102 -6.43 -18.55 5.41
C ASP A 102 -7.67 -19.12 4.71
N ASP A 103 -8.54 -18.26 4.17
CA ASP A 103 -9.68 -18.64 3.34
C ASP A 103 -9.27 -19.54 2.16
N ILE A 104 -8.20 -19.16 1.44
CA ILE A 104 -7.74 -19.91 0.25
C ILE A 104 -7.27 -21.30 0.63
N VAL A 105 -6.42 -21.39 1.65
CA VAL A 105 -5.78 -22.63 2.08
C VAL A 105 -6.81 -23.57 2.70
N GLU A 106 -7.68 -23.07 3.58
CA GLU A 106 -8.63 -23.89 4.32
C GLU A 106 -9.79 -24.38 3.45
N ARG A 107 -10.20 -23.60 2.44
CA ARG A 107 -11.26 -23.99 1.50
C ARG A 107 -10.74 -24.77 0.29
N GLY A 108 -9.42 -24.85 0.11
CA GLY A 108 -8.79 -25.48 -1.06
C GLY A 108 -8.93 -24.68 -2.36
N GLY A 109 -9.20 -23.36 -2.27
CA GLY A 109 -9.34 -22.49 -3.43
C GLY A 109 -9.79 -21.08 -3.08
N ASP A 110 -9.48 -20.12 -3.95
CA ASP A 110 -9.81 -18.71 -3.70
C ASP A 110 -11.30 -18.38 -3.89
N VAL A 111 -11.72 -17.34 -3.19
CA VAL A 111 -13.07 -16.79 -3.15
C VAL A 111 -13.29 -15.89 -4.36
N THR A 112 -14.48 -15.98 -4.95
CA THR A 112 -14.86 -15.16 -6.10
C THR A 112 -15.21 -13.73 -5.68
N LEU A 113 -15.17 -12.81 -6.64
CA LEU A 113 -15.53 -11.40 -6.49
C LEU A 113 -16.97 -11.27 -5.97
N LYS A 114 -17.89 -12.09 -6.49
CA LYS A 114 -19.27 -12.18 -5.99
C LYS A 114 -19.32 -12.58 -4.52
N ALA A 115 -18.69 -13.70 -4.18
CA ALA A 115 -18.76 -14.24 -2.83
C ALA A 115 -18.10 -13.31 -1.81
N THR A 116 -16.94 -12.73 -2.13
CA THR A 116 -16.23 -11.84 -1.21
C THR A 116 -17.01 -10.54 -0.95
N LEU A 117 -17.60 -9.93 -1.99
CA LEU A 117 -18.40 -8.71 -1.84
C LEU A 117 -19.72 -8.96 -1.12
N GLN A 118 -20.40 -10.08 -1.41
CA GLN A 118 -21.62 -10.45 -0.69
C GLN A 118 -21.35 -10.77 0.78
N ASN A 119 -20.22 -11.40 1.10
CA ASN A 119 -19.82 -11.64 2.49
C ASN A 119 -19.47 -10.32 3.22
N ALA A 120 -18.81 -9.38 2.53
CA ALA A 120 -18.36 -8.12 3.13
C ALA A 120 -19.50 -7.11 3.31
N LEU A 121 -20.46 -7.06 2.38
CA LEU A 121 -21.45 -5.99 2.28
C LEU A 121 -22.91 -6.48 2.34
N GLY A 122 -23.14 -7.80 2.34
CA GLY A 122 -24.46 -8.42 2.21
C GLY A 122 -24.86 -8.66 0.75
N PRO A 123 -25.88 -9.51 0.48
CA PRO A 123 -26.24 -9.91 -0.88
C PRO A 123 -26.61 -8.74 -1.80
N GLU A 124 -27.41 -7.78 -1.32
CA GLU A 124 -27.89 -6.66 -2.12
C GLU A 124 -26.77 -5.67 -2.46
N ASN A 125 -26.12 -5.11 -1.43
CA ASN A 125 -25.03 -4.14 -1.62
C ASN A 125 -23.82 -4.77 -2.31
N GLY A 126 -23.46 -6.01 -1.95
CA GLY A 126 -22.36 -6.74 -2.58
C GLY A 126 -22.59 -6.94 -4.08
N THR A 127 -23.82 -7.28 -4.48
CA THR A 127 -24.18 -7.41 -5.91
C THR A 127 -24.12 -6.06 -6.63
N ALA A 128 -24.63 -4.98 -6.01
CA ALA A 128 -24.57 -3.64 -6.58
C ALA A 128 -23.13 -3.14 -6.78
N VAL A 129 -22.27 -3.31 -5.77
CA VAL A 129 -20.85 -2.93 -5.80
C VAL A 129 -20.07 -3.79 -6.79
N MET A 130 -20.34 -5.10 -6.87
CA MET A 130 -19.76 -5.96 -7.89
C MET A 130 -20.08 -5.45 -9.31
N GLY A 131 -21.33 -5.08 -9.56
CA GLY A 131 -21.73 -4.49 -10.84
C GLY A 131 -20.99 -3.19 -11.14
N GLN A 132 -20.72 -2.35 -10.14
CA GLN A 132 -19.89 -1.14 -10.30
C GLN A 132 -18.43 -1.48 -10.65
N ILE A 133 -17.84 -2.44 -9.95
CA ILE A 133 -16.45 -2.89 -10.19
C ILE A 133 -16.30 -3.43 -11.62
N ILE A 134 -17.20 -4.31 -12.06
CA ILE A 134 -17.17 -4.91 -13.41
C ILE A 134 -17.36 -3.83 -14.48
N ARG A 135 -18.25 -2.85 -14.26
CA ARG A 135 -18.42 -1.72 -15.20
C ARG A 135 -17.14 -0.91 -15.38
N ASN A 136 -16.39 -0.67 -14.30
CA ASN A 136 -15.12 0.06 -14.37
C ASN A 136 -13.95 -0.82 -14.84
N ASN A 137 -14.04 -2.13 -14.67
CA ASN A 137 -12.99 -3.10 -15.00
C ASN A 137 -13.59 -4.26 -15.81
N PRO A 138 -13.87 -4.07 -17.12
CA PRO A 138 -14.61 -5.05 -17.93
C PRO A 138 -13.91 -6.41 -18.11
N ALA A 139 -12.63 -6.52 -17.73
CA ALA A 139 -11.90 -7.79 -17.69
C ALA A 139 -12.31 -8.68 -16.50
N PHE A 140 -12.97 -8.13 -15.47
CA PHE A 140 -13.47 -8.87 -14.33
C PHE A 140 -14.89 -9.36 -14.57
N GLY A 141 -15.25 -10.47 -13.91
CA GLY A 141 -16.59 -11.02 -13.85
C GLY A 141 -16.92 -11.53 -12.45
N GLU A 142 -18.15 -12.04 -12.28
CA GLU A 142 -18.60 -12.55 -10.97
C GLU A 142 -17.71 -13.67 -10.40
N GLY A 143 -17.13 -14.46 -11.31
CA GLY A 143 -16.25 -15.59 -11.00
C GLY A 143 -14.78 -15.23 -10.78
N THR A 144 -14.37 -13.99 -11.07
CA THR A 144 -13.00 -13.52 -10.86
C THR A 144 -12.59 -13.74 -9.41
N LYS A 145 -11.45 -14.35 -9.16
CA LYS A 145 -10.93 -14.63 -7.82
C LYS A 145 -10.30 -13.39 -7.22
N ARG A 146 -10.22 -13.31 -5.88
CA ARG A 146 -9.54 -12.18 -5.22
C ARG A 146 -8.12 -12.03 -5.77
N LEU A 147 -7.31 -13.10 -5.79
CA LEU A 147 -5.93 -13.05 -6.28
C LEU A 147 -5.82 -12.61 -7.75
N GLU A 148 -6.81 -12.90 -8.60
CA GLU A 148 -6.81 -12.38 -9.99
C GLU A 148 -6.98 -10.85 -10.03
N VAL A 149 -7.72 -10.26 -9.07
CA VAL A 149 -7.79 -8.80 -8.90
C VAL A 149 -6.43 -8.26 -8.44
N TRP A 150 -5.75 -8.94 -7.52
CA TRP A 150 -4.40 -8.58 -7.05
C TRP A 150 -3.38 -8.66 -8.19
N ASP A 151 -3.44 -9.70 -9.03
CA ASP A 151 -2.59 -9.87 -10.21
C ASP A 151 -2.77 -8.73 -11.21
N ALA A 152 -4.01 -8.34 -11.48
CA ALA A 152 -4.32 -7.19 -12.35
C ALA A 152 -3.75 -5.88 -11.78
N VAL A 153 -3.83 -5.68 -10.46
CA VAL A 153 -3.26 -4.51 -9.78
C VAL A 153 -1.73 -4.52 -9.84
N ALA A 154 -1.08 -5.66 -9.58
CA ALA A 154 0.37 -5.79 -9.65
C ALA A 154 0.90 -5.56 -11.07
N ALA A 155 0.24 -6.14 -12.08
CA ALA A 155 0.58 -5.93 -13.49
C ALA A 155 0.44 -4.45 -13.88
N GLU A 156 -0.64 -3.80 -13.42
CA GLU A 156 -0.89 -2.40 -13.74
C GLU A 156 0.09 -1.45 -13.05
N LEU A 157 0.45 -1.71 -11.78
CA LEU A 157 1.52 -0.99 -11.08
C LEU A 157 2.85 -1.07 -11.86
N ALA A 158 3.21 -2.26 -12.34
CA ALA A 158 4.42 -2.45 -13.13
C ALA A 158 4.35 -1.70 -14.48
N ARG A 159 3.25 -1.83 -15.22
CA ARG A 159 3.01 -1.10 -16.49
C ARG A 159 3.16 0.41 -16.32
N GLN A 160 2.77 0.89 -15.15
CA GLN A 160 2.76 2.30 -14.78
C GLN A 160 3.98 2.74 -13.95
N LYS A 161 5.02 1.88 -13.87
CA LYS A 161 6.32 2.18 -13.28
C LYS A 161 6.25 2.52 -11.79
N LEU A 162 5.48 1.73 -11.03
CA LEU A 162 5.36 1.82 -9.58
C LEU A 162 5.81 0.52 -8.93
N TYR A 163 6.67 0.61 -7.92
CA TYR A 163 7.00 -0.54 -7.07
C TYR A 163 5.79 -0.98 -6.26
N LEU A 164 5.51 -2.28 -6.32
CA LEU A 164 4.61 -2.93 -5.38
C LEU A 164 5.40 -3.29 -4.11
N HIS A 165 4.96 -2.73 -2.98
CA HIS A 165 5.38 -3.12 -1.64
C HIS A 165 4.16 -3.74 -0.93
N LEU A 166 4.17 -5.03 -0.67
CA LEU A 166 3.10 -5.67 0.10
C LEU A 166 3.24 -5.32 1.58
N ASP A 167 2.14 -5.30 2.31
CA ASP A 167 2.16 -5.10 3.75
C ASP A 167 1.15 -6.03 4.42
N ASN A 168 1.62 -6.92 5.31
CA ASN A 168 0.73 -7.69 6.16
C ASN A 168 0.15 -6.76 7.22
N HIS A 169 -1.09 -6.30 6.99
CA HIS A 169 -1.65 -5.21 7.76
C HIS A 169 -2.39 -5.71 9.00
N VAL A 170 -3.20 -6.74 8.82
CA VAL A 170 -4.01 -7.36 9.88
C VAL A 170 -4.11 -8.85 9.62
N SER A 171 -4.46 -9.59 10.66
CA SER A 171 -4.74 -11.02 10.53
C SER A 171 -6.20 -11.24 10.14
N LYS A 172 -7.14 -10.67 10.91
CA LYS A 172 -8.57 -10.61 10.58
C LYS A 172 -8.86 -9.36 9.75
N ALA A 173 -9.55 -9.50 8.62
CA ALA A 173 -9.84 -8.40 7.70
C ALA A 173 -10.77 -7.35 8.33
N GLY A 174 -10.49 -6.07 8.04
CA GLY A 174 -11.27 -4.92 8.52
C GLY A 174 -10.42 -3.78 9.06
N TRP A 175 -11.11 -2.71 9.48
CA TRP A 175 -10.49 -1.51 10.05
C TRP A 175 -9.70 -1.79 11.33
N CYS A 176 -8.50 -1.22 11.40
CA CYS A 176 -7.57 -1.28 12.52
C CYS A 176 -7.13 0.16 12.90
N CYS A 177 -6.28 0.44 13.88
CA CYS A 177 -5.42 -0.46 14.65
C CYS A 177 -5.55 -0.14 16.15
N ASN A 178 -6.78 -0.22 16.66
CA ASN A 178 -7.01 0.07 18.06
C ASN A 178 -6.49 -1.08 18.95
N PRO A 179 -6.19 -0.83 20.23
CA PRO A 179 -5.56 -1.86 21.05
C PRO A 179 -6.45 -3.07 21.40
N TYR A 180 -7.75 -3.04 21.06
CA TYR A 180 -8.74 -4.09 21.32
C TYR A 180 -9.12 -4.90 20.07
N ASP A 181 -8.45 -4.68 18.94
CA ASP A 181 -8.79 -5.34 17.67
C ASP A 181 -8.25 -6.78 17.55
N GLY A 182 -7.57 -7.28 18.58
CA GLY A 182 -7.02 -8.64 18.63
C GLY A 182 -5.84 -8.87 17.68
N ASN A 183 -5.25 -7.81 17.11
CA ASN A 183 -4.17 -7.87 16.13
C ASN A 183 -2.82 -7.35 16.69
N GLY A 184 -2.73 -7.04 17.98
CA GLY A 184 -1.63 -6.23 18.52
C GLY A 184 -0.30 -6.98 18.61
N TRP A 185 -0.33 -8.23 19.07
CA TRP A 185 0.88 -9.00 19.34
C TRP A 185 0.75 -10.48 18.97
N PHE A 186 1.89 -11.18 18.93
CA PHE A 186 1.94 -12.60 18.59
C PHE A 186 1.06 -13.44 19.53
N GLY A 187 0.14 -14.21 18.95
CA GLY A 187 -0.80 -15.05 19.69
C GLY A 187 -2.02 -14.32 20.27
N ASP A 188 -2.21 -13.04 19.93
CA ASP A 188 -3.44 -12.30 20.25
C ASP A 188 -4.68 -12.92 19.56
N THR A 189 -5.89 -12.49 19.93
CA THR A 189 -7.16 -13.14 19.58
C THR A 189 -7.31 -13.42 18.08
N ASN A 190 -6.89 -12.47 17.23
CA ASN A 190 -6.92 -12.62 15.78
C ASN A 190 -5.54 -12.90 15.19
N PHE A 191 -4.45 -12.80 15.97
CA PHE A 191 -3.09 -12.90 15.48
C PHE A 191 -2.46 -14.27 15.79
N ASN A 192 -2.88 -15.28 15.04
CA ASN A 192 -2.19 -16.57 15.04
C ASN A 192 -0.85 -16.47 14.29
N THR A 193 0.25 -16.69 15.01
CA THR A 193 1.61 -16.56 14.47
C THR A 193 1.90 -17.53 13.32
N SER A 194 1.36 -18.75 13.33
CA SER A 194 1.57 -19.72 12.24
C SER A 194 0.81 -19.32 10.97
N ASN A 195 -0.42 -18.82 11.11
CA ASN A 195 -1.19 -18.31 9.97
C ASN A 195 -0.54 -17.06 9.36
N TRP A 196 -0.02 -16.17 10.21
CA TRP A 196 0.74 -15.01 9.76
C TRP A 196 1.94 -15.39 8.91
N VAL A 197 2.80 -16.30 9.38
CA VAL A 197 3.95 -16.81 8.62
C VAL A 197 3.51 -17.43 7.30
N ARG A 198 2.48 -18.29 7.34
CA ARG A 198 1.91 -18.89 6.13
C ARG A 198 1.45 -17.83 5.14
N SER A 199 0.78 -16.77 5.60
CA SER A 199 0.29 -15.70 4.74
C SER A 199 1.40 -14.89 4.06
N LEU A 200 2.49 -14.61 4.78
CA LEU A 200 3.67 -13.95 4.22
C LEU A 200 4.31 -14.82 3.13
N SER A 201 4.56 -16.10 3.42
CA SER A 201 5.14 -17.04 2.46
C SER A 201 4.24 -17.22 1.24
N PHE A 202 2.93 -17.38 1.45
CA PHE A 202 1.97 -17.55 0.38
C PHE A 202 1.97 -16.35 -0.58
N MET A 203 1.89 -15.13 -0.06
CA MET A 203 1.85 -13.93 -0.92
C MET A 203 3.17 -13.71 -1.66
N ALA A 204 4.31 -14.01 -1.03
CA ALA A 204 5.62 -13.94 -1.68
C ALA A 204 5.74 -14.95 -2.83
N GLU A 205 5.38 -16.22 -2.58
CA GLU A 205 5.41 -17.27 -3.61
C GLU A 205 4.38 -17.02 -4.71
N HIS A 206 3.17 -16.52 -4.37
CA HIS A 206 2.17 -16.11 -5.37
C HIS A 206 2.72 -15.00 -6.26
N GLY A 207 3.28 -13.93 -5.69
CA GLY A 207 3.85 -12.83 -6.48
C GLY A 207 4.99 -13.27 -7.40
N LYS A 208 5.80 -14.25 -6.97
CA LYS A 208 6.83 -14.88 -7.81
C LYS A 208 6.21 -15.73 -8.92
N ALA A 209 5.26 -16.60 -8.59
CA ALA A 209 4.61 -17.52 -9.53
C ALA A 209 3.78 -16.78 -10.59
N ALA A 210 3.06 -15.74 -10.18
CA ALA A 210 2.30 -14.84 -11.04
C ALA A 210 3.19 -13.79 -11.75
N ASN A 211 4.50 -13.80 -11.52
CA ASN A 211 5.50 -12.92 -12.13
C ASN A 211 5.14 -11.42 -11.98
N TRP A 212 4.94 -10.95 -10.74
CA TRP A 212 4.67 -9.55 -10.44
C TRP A 212 5.93 -8.68 -10.65
N PRO A 213 6.07 -7.95 -11.78
CA PRO A 213 7.38 -7.46 -12.22
C PRO A 213 7.94 -6.31 -11.38
N SER A 214 7.08 -5.61 -10.65
CA SER A 214 7.46 -4.50 -9.77
C SER A 214 7.34 -4.87 -8.28
N PHE A 215 7.09 -6.14 -7.94
CA PHE A 215 7.04 -6.60 -6.56
C PHE A 215 8.44 -6.55 -5.93
N SER A 216 8.62 -5.57 -5.05
CA SER A 216 9.93 -5.15 -4.56
C SER A 216 10.25 -5.63 -3.15
N SER A 217 9.24 -5.78 -2.30
CA SER A 217 9.40 -6.03 -0.87
C SER A 217 8.07 -6.31 -0.17
N ILE A 218 8.14 -6.89 1.03
CA ILE A 218 7.00 -7.15 1.91
C ILE A 218 7.25 -6.62 3.33
N GLY A 219 6.33 -5.80 3.83
CA GLY A 219 6.23 -5.41 5.23
C GLY A 219 5.67 -6.55 6.06
N LEU A 220 6.48 -7.05 6.99
CA LEU A 220 6.17 -8.29 7.72
C LEU A 220 4.95 -8.18 8.63
N ARG A 221 4.74 -7.04 9.29
CA ARG A 221 3.56 -6.80 10.13
C ARG A 221 3.37 -5.30 10.39
N ASN A 222 2.15 -4.82 10.25
CA ASN A 222 1.76 -3.46 10.61
C ASN A 222 1.59 -3.29 12.15
N GLU A 223 2.18 -2.23 12.69
CA GLU A 223 1.89 -1.67 14.02
C GLU A 223 1.84 -2.67 15.20
N LEU A 224 2.84 -3.54 15.35
CA LEU A 224 2.97 -4.36 16.57
C LEU A 224 2.87 -3.48 17.83
N ARG A 225 2.02 -3.87 18.76
CA ARG A 225 1.63 -3.08 19.93
C ARG A 225 1.17 -3.99 21.07
N ASP A 226 1.19 -3.46 22.29
CA ASP A 226 0.62 -4.17 23.43
C ASP A 226 -0.90 -4.35 23.20
N PRO A 227 -1.41 -5.59 23.26
CA PRO A 227 -2.82 -5.84 23.10
C PRO A 227 -3.55 -5.58 24.41
N PHE A 228 -4.73 -5.00 24.30
CA PHE A 228 -5.62 -4.77 25.43
C PHE A 228 -6.82 -5.67 25.26
N SER A 229 -6.99 -6.58 26.21
CA SER A 229 -8.18 -7.41 26.32
C SER A 229 -8.52 -7.55 27.78
N GLY A 230 -9.82 -7.63 28.11
CA GLY A 230 -10.26 -7.85 29.49
C GLY A 230 -9.70 -9.16 30.06
N SER A 231 -9.55 -10.17 29.19
CA SER A 231 -8.86 -11.43 29.47
C SER A 231 -8.00 -11.81 28.25
N PRO A 232 -6.66 -11.81 28.36
CA PRO A 232 -5.79 -12.19 27.26
C PRO A 232 -5.99 -13.66 26.86
N PRO A 233 -5.92 -13.98 25.55
CA PRO A 233 -6.02 -15.37 25.12
C PRO A 233 -4.80 -16.15 25.63
N ALA A 234 -4.98 -17.45 25.92
CA ALA A 234 -3.90 -18.31 26.41
C ALA A 234 -2.75 -18.46 25.41
N SER A 235 -2.99 -18.17 24.13
CA SER A 235 -2.00 -18.13 23.06
C SER A 235 -1.12 -16.88 23.08
N LEU A 236 -1.49 -15.82 23.82
CA LEU A 236 -0.77 -14.55 23.81
C LEU A 236 0.64 -14.74 24.35
N GLU A 237 1.63 -14.43 23.51
CA GLU A 237 3.03 -14.53 23.88
C GLU A 237 3.47 -13.31 24.68
N ASN A 238 4.50 -13.49 25.53
CA ASN A 238 5.06 -12.39 26.31
C ASN A 238 5.47 -11.21 25.40
N THR A 239 5.05 -10.00 25.74
CA THR A 239 5.36 -8.74 25.04
C THR A 239 6.78 -8.28 25.35
N THR A 240 7.77 -8.99 24.78
CA THR A 240 9.19 -8.72 25.01
C THR A 240 9.97 -8.60 23.72
N TRP A 241 11.08 -7.87 23.78
CA TRP A 241 12.06 -7.82 22.69
C TRP A 241 12.61 -9.19 22.31
N THR A 242 12.69 -10.13 23.25
CA THR A 242 13.11 -11.51 22.98
C THR A 242 12.08 -12.24 22.12
N THR A 243 10.79 -12.14 22.45
CA THR A 243 9.70 -12.70 21.62
C THR A 243 9.74 -12.10 20.23
N TRP A 244 9.79 -10.77 20.14
CA TRP A 244 9.88 -10.06 18.86
C TRP A 244 11.06 -10.54 18.01
N LYS A 245 12.26 -10.58 18.60
CA LYS A 245 13.49 -10.99 17.91
C LYS A 245 13.47 -12.46 17.49
N THR A 246 12.74 -13.30 18.22
CA THR A 246 12.54 -14.72 17.88
C THR A 246 11.55 -14.87 16.74
N ARG A 247 10.44 -14.12 16.74
CA ARG A 247 9.42 -14.18 15.69
C ARG A 247 9.85 -13.51 14.39
N MET A 248 10.65 -12.44 14.45
CA MET A 248 11.04 -11.70 13.25
C MET A 248 12.26 -12.27 12.50
N ARG A 249 13.07 -13.14 13.13
CA ARG A 249 14.32 -13.66 12.52
C ARG A 249 14.15 -14.81 11.51
N PRO A 250 13.33 -15.85 11.75
CA PRO A 250 13.28 -17.02 10.88
C PRO A 250 12.61 -16.78 9.52
N HIS A 251 11.89 -15.67 9.36
CA HIS A 251 11.07 -15.39 8.17
C HIS A 251 11.74 -14.41 7.18
N LEU A 252 13.01 -14.06 7.39
CA LEU A 252 13.79 -13.14 6.53
C LEU A 252 14.44 -13.85 5.32
N ARG A 253 14.04 -15.10 5.02
CA ARG A 253 14.45 -15.86 3.83
C ARG A 253 13.24 -16.28 2.98
N LEU A 254 12.22 -15.42 2.93
CA LEU A 254 11.15 -15.49 1.94
C LEU A 254 11.59 -14.74 0.68
#